data_AF-A0A389MAW1-F1
#
_entry.id   AF-A0A389MAW1-F1
#
_cell.length_a   1.000
_cell.length_b   1.000
_cell.length_c   1.000
_cell.angle_alpha   90.00
_cell.angle_beta   90.00
_cell.angle_gamma   90.00
#
_symmetry.space_group_name_H-M   'P 1'
#
loop_
_entity.id
_entity.type
_entity.pdbx_description
1 polymer ?
#
loop_
_entity_poly.entity_id
_entity_poly.type
_entity_poly.pdbx_seq_one_letter_code
_entity_poly.pdbx_strand_id
1 'polypeptide(L)' 'MALQGKMILNGADYAPFNLYGVGVFMAFSGNGIYRNKGACGAIKGDGPLPPGKYWIVELLITPILQ' A
#
# COMPACT_ATOMS: atom_id res chain seq x y z
N MET A 1 -14.61 -2.70 13.82
CA MET A 1 -14.30 -3.99 13.16
C MET A 1 -13.13 -3.74 12.21
N ALA A 2 -12.12 -4.60 12.17
CA ALA A 2 -10.98 -4.41 11.26
C ALA A 2 -11.39 -4.80 9.83
N LEU A 3 -11.17 -3.91 8.86
CA LEU A 3 -11.31 -4.22 7.44
C LEU A 3 -10.12 -5.08 7.00
N GLN A 4 -10.40 -6.17 6.30
CA GLN A 4 -9.38 -7.05 5.74
C GLN A 4 -9.15 -6.67 4.26
N GLY A 5 -7.90 -6.74 3.83
CA GLY A 5 -7.56 -6.47 2.45
C GLY A 5 -6.23 -7.10 2.05
N LYS A 6 -5.93 -7.00 0.76
CA LYS A 6 -4.68 -7.51 0.17
C LYS A 6 -4.11 -6.49 -0.79
N MET A 7 -2.82 -6.21 -0.62
CA MET A 7 -2.00 -5.48 -1.59
C MET A 7 -0.99 -6.45 -2.22
N ILE A 8 -0.79 -6.37 -3.54
CA ILE A 8 0.18 -7.21 -4.26
C ILE A 8 1.42 -6.39 -4.60
N LEU A 9 2.58 -6.74 -4.05
CA LEU A 9 3.85 -6.10 -4.38
C LEU A 9 4.41 -6.70 -5.68
N ASN A 10 4.13 -6.08 -6.81
CA ASN A 10 4.48 -6.56 -8.16
C ASN A 10 5.62 -5.78 -8.85
N GLY A 11 6.26 -4.84 -8.14
CA GLY A 11 7.30 -3.98 -8.68
C GLY A 11 6.83 -2.86 -9.61
N ALA A 12 5.52 -2.70 -9.83
CA ALA A 12 4.98 -1.56 -10.58
C ALA A 12 4.98 -0.28 -9.73
N ASP A 13 4.78 0.89 -10.36
CA ASP A 13 4.69 2.16 -9.61
C ASP A 13 3.49 2.18 -8.65
N TYR A 14 2.38 1.59 -9.10
CA TYR A 14 1.17 1.40 -8.31
C TYR A 14 0.70 -0.05 -8.42
N ALA A 15 0.20 -0.57 -7.31
CA ALA A 15 -0.34 -1.90 -7.18
C ALA A 15 -1.79 -1.86 -6.72
N PRO A 16 -2.62 -2.84 -7.13
CA PRO A 16 -3.99 -2.94 -6.66
C PRO A 16 -4.02 -3.30 -5.18
N PHE A 17 -4.67 -2.44 -4.39
CA PHE A 17 -5.01 -2.68 -2.99
C PHE A 17 -6.50 -2.98 -2.88
N ASN A 18 -6.82 -4.25 -2.66
CA ASN A 18 -8.19 -4.72 -2.54
C ASN A 18 -8.61 -4.69 -1.06
N LEU A 19 -9.57 -3.83 -0.72
CA LEU A 19 -10.25 -3.81 0.57
C LEU A 19 -11.57 -4.55 0.42
N TYR A 20 -11.68 -5.72 1.05
CA TYR A 20 -12.83 -6.59 0.87
C TYR A 20 -14.11 -5.92 1.38
N GLY A 21 -15.11 -5.82 0.51
CA GLY A 21 -16.38 -5.14 0.79
C GLY A 21 -16.37 -3.62 0.62
N VAL A 22 -15.24 -3.02 0.23
CA VAL A 22 -15.11 -1.57 0.01
C VAL A 22 -14.76 -1.26 -1.45
N GLY A 23 -13.73 -1.92 -2.00
CA GLY A 23 -13.29 -1.69 -3.38
C GLY A 23 -11.81 -1.95 -3.61
N VAL A 24 -11.35 -1.63 -4.82
CA VAL A 24 -9.95 -1.74 -5.24
C VAL A 24 -9.39 -0.34 -5.48
N PHE A 25 -8.25 -0.05 -4.86
CA PHE A 25 -7.60 1.25 -4.89
C PHE A 25 -6.18 1.12 -5.46
N MET A 26 -5.71 2.16 -6.14
CA MET A 26 -4.32 2.25 -6.56
C MET A 26 -3.48 2.68 -5.35
N ALA A 27 -2.56 1.82 -4.92
CA ALA A 27 -1.70 2.08 -3.76
C ALA A 27 -0.24 1.75 -4.06
N PHE A 28 0.66 2.20 -3.20
CA PHE A 28 2.07 1.83 -3.25
C PHE A 28 2.62 1.65 -1.84
N SER A 29 3.72 0.92 -1.72
CA SER A 29 4.40 0.67 -0.46
C SER A 29 5.90 0.64 -0.70
N GLY A 30 6.67 1.28 0.18
CA GLY A 30 8.08 1.57 -0.04
C GLY A 30 8.32 2.80 -0.92
N ASN A 31 9.58 3.16 -1.07
CA ASN A 31 10.02 4.44 -1.62
C ASN A 31 11.04 4.27 -2.75
N GLY A 32 11.06 5.22 -3.69
CA GLY A 32 11.99 5.27 -4.82
C GLY A 32 12.12 3.92 -5.54
N ILE A 33 13.36 3.44 -5.65
CA ILE A 33 13.71 2.18 -6.33
C ILE A 33 13.22 0.92 -5.60
N TYR A 34 12.76 1.03 -4.35
CA TYR A 34 12.27 -0.08 -3.52
C TYR A 34 10.75 -0.20 -3.50
N ARG A 35 10.05 0.72 -4.18
CA ARG A 35 8.59 0.76 -4.26
C ARG A 35 8.04 -0.54 -4.83
N ASN A 36 7.05 -1.10 -4.14
CA ASN A 36 6.36 -2.34 -4.49
C ASN A 36 7.29 -3.55 -4.70
N LYS A 37 8.50 -3.55 -4.13
CA LYS A 37 9.43 -4.69 -4.18
C LYS A 37 9.40 -5.47 -2.88
N GLY A 38 8.66 -6.59 -2.86
CA GLY A 38 8.50 -7.43 -1.67
C GLY A 38 9.82 -7.93 -1.04
N ALA A 39 10.85 -8.16 -1.85
CA ALA A 39 12.18 -8.56 -1.38
C ALA A 39 12.93 -7.45 -0.62
N CYS A 40 12.50 -6.18 -0.74
CA CYS A 40 13.14 -5.03 -0.12
C CYS A 40 12.53 -4.67 1.25
N GLY A 41 11.73 -5.55 1.86
CA GLY A 41 11.10 -5.31 3.17
C GLY A 41 12.08 -5.11 4.34
N ALA A 42 13.36 -5.51 4.16
CA ALA A 42 14.41 -5.28 5.14
C ALA A 42 15.04 -3.87 5.07
N ILE A 43 14.72 -3.06 4.06
CA ILE A 43 15.26 -1.70 3.91
C ILE A 43 14.50 -0.77 4.86
N LYS A 44 15.17 -0.34 5.93
CA LYS A 44 14.57 0.54 6.94
C LYS A 44 14.19 1.89 6.33
N GLY A 45 12.93 2.29 6.49
CA GLY A 45 12.42 3.59 6.02
C GLY A 45 11.94 3.60 4.57
N ASP A 46 12.61 2.86 3.67
CA ASP A 46 12.28 2.85 2.23
C ASP A 46 11.66 1.56 1.72
N GLY A 47 11.78 0.45 2.45
CA GLY A 47 11.18 -0.83 2.08
C GLY A 47 9.65 -0.81 2.20
N PRO A 48 8.95 -1.74 1.53
CA PRO A 48 7.52 -1.90 1.73
C PRO A 48 7.20 -2.31 3.17
N LEU A 49 5.98 -1.96 3.61
CA LEU A 49 5.44 -2.37 4.90
C LEU A 49 5.56 -3.90 5.09
N PRO A 50 6.12 -4.37 6.23
CA PRO A 50 6.21 -5.79 6.50
C PRO A 50 4.82 -6.42 6.68
N PRO A 51 4.69 -7.76 6.56
CA PRO A 51 3.44 -8.44 6.86
C PRO A 51 2.95 -8.12 8.29
N GLY A 52 1.68 -7.73 8.44
CA GLY A 52 1.15 -7.32 9.74
C GLY A 52 -0.26 -6.74 9.68
N LYS A 53 -0.77 -6.35 10.84
CA LYS A 53 -2.05 -5.63 10.97
C LYS A 53 -1.76 -4.14 11.10
N TYR A 54 -2.36 -3.35 10.22
CA TYR A 54 -2.18 -1.90 10.18
C TYR A 54 -3.52 -1.20 10.33
N TRP A 55 -3.48 0.01 10.88
CA TRP A 55 -4.63 0.89 11.04
C TRP A 55 -4.43 2.10 10.14
N ILE A 56 -5.44 2.42 9.32
CA ILE A 56 -5.48 3.69 8.61
C ILE A 56 -5.85 4.76 9.64
N VAL A 57 -4.89 5.61 10.01
CA VAL A 57 -5.10 6.66 11.01
C VAL A 57 -5.75 7.90 10.38
N GLU A 58 -5.34 8.25 9.16
CA GLU A 58 -5.83 9.40 8.42
C GLU A 58 -5.99 9.04 6.94
N LEU A 59 -7.09 9.48 6.34
CA LEU A 59 -7.36 9.35 4.91
C LEU A 59 -7.39 10.75 4.30
N LEU A 60 -6.32 11.12 3.61
CA LEU A 60 -6.29 12.34 2.81
C LEU A 60 -6.99 12.08 1.48
N ILE A 61 -8.26 12.47 1.40
CA ILE A 61 -9.01 12.52 0.16
C ILE A 61 -8.52 13.77 -0.57
N THR A 62 -7.56 13.62 -1.50
CA THR A 62 -7.32 14.68 -2.47
C THR A 62 -8.50 14.71 -3.44
N PRO A 63 -9.27 15.81 -3.52
CA PRO A 63 -10.30 15.91 -4.55
C PRO A 63 -9.61 15.85 -5.91
N ILE A 64 -10.07 14.93 -6.78
CA ILE A 64 -9.57 14.73 -8.14
C ILE A 64 -10.07 15.87 -9.06
N LEU A 65 -10.01 17.11 -8.58
CA LEU A 65 -10.39 18.32 -9.32
C LEU A 65 -9.37 19.42 -9.03
N GLN A 66 -8.28 19.40 -9.80
CA GLN A 66 -7.69 20.59 -10.43
C GLN A 66 -7.18 20.20 -11.81
#